data_AF-A0A661SIN9-F1
#
_entry.id   AF-A0A661SIN9-F1
#
_cell.length_a   1.000
_cell.length_b   1.000
_cell.length_c   1.000
_cell.angle_alpha   90.00
_cell.angle_beta   90.00
_cell.angle_gamma   90.00
#
_symmetry.space_group_name_H-M   'P 1'
#
loop_
_entity.id
_entity.type
_entity.pdbx_description
1 polymer ?
#
loop_
_entity_poly.entity_id
_entity_poly.type
_entity_poly.pdbx_seq_one_letter_code
_entity_poly.pdbx_strand_id
1 'polypeptide(L)' 'MRINPIAQELNAIIKNGNLHLMEMFSKTGRRLFFPKGILTQSAEARQKAYDKFNATIGIATEDLHTMCLPSVMS' A
#
# COMPACT_ATOMS: atom_id res chain seq x y z
N MET A 1 17.07 6.75 -15.09
CA MET A 1 16.30 6.28 -13.91
C MET A 1 15.63 4.96 -14.30
N ARG A 2 15.95 3.86 -13.63
CA ARG A 2 15.43 2.52 -13.97
C ARG A 2 13.99 2.38 -13.45
N ILE A 3 13.07 1.84 -14.25
CA ILE A 3 11.69 1.55 -13.81
C ILE A 3 11.72 0.39 -12.80
N ASN A 4 10.91 0.48 -11.74
CA ASN A 4 10.77 -0.58 -10.74
C ASN A 4 10.25 -1.88 -11.38
N PRO A 5 10.78 -3.07 -11.04
CA PRO A 5 10.31 -4.33 -11.63
C PRO A 5 8.80 -4.60 -11.49
N ILE A 6 8.19 -4.20 -10.35
CA ILE A 6 6.74 -4.36 -10.13
C ILE A 6 5.96 -3.50 -11.11
N ALA A 7 6.39 -2.26 -11.34
CA ALA A 7 5.76 -1.40 -12.34
C ALA A 7 5.90 -1.97 -13.77
N GLN A 8 7.03 -2.60 -14.09
CA GLN A 8 7.22 -3.24 -15.40
C GLN A 8 6.26 -4.41 -15.61
N GLU A 9 6.11 -5.27 -14.60
CA GLU A 9 5.18 -6.40 -14.62
C GLU A 9 3.71 -5.92 -14.76
N LEU A 10 3.31 -4.93 -13.95
CA LEU A 10 1.97 -4.35 -14.01
C LEU A 10 1.66 -3.73 -15.38
N ASN A 11 2.61 -2.97 -15.95
CA ASN A 11 2.46 -2.42 -17.29
C ASN A 11 2.31 -3.52 -18.36
N ALA A 12 3.00 -4.65 -18.21
CA ALA A 12 2.86 -5.79 -19.14
C ALA A 12 1.46 -6.43 -19.04
N ILE A 13 0.94 -6.61 -17.82
CA ILE A 13 -0.43 -7.11 -17.59
C ILE A 13 -1.47 -6.18 -18.22
N ILE A 14 -1.37 -4.87 -17.98
CA ILE A 14 -2.28 -3.87 -18.53
C ILE A 14 -2.22 -3.87 -20.06
N LYS A 15 -1.00 -3.89 -20.63
CA LYS A 15 -0.79 -3.92 -22.08
C LYS A 15 -1.40 -5.17 -22.72
N ASN A 16 -1.25 -6.33 -22.08
CA ASN A 16 -1.80 -7.60 -22.57
C ASN A 16 -3.33 -7.65 -22.48
N GLY A 17 -3.92 -6.98 -21.48
CA GLY A 17 -5.37 -6.87 -21.35
C GLY A 17 -5.99 -5.86 -22.32
N ASN A 18 -5.38 -4.69 -22.48
CA ASN A 18 -5.79 -3.67 -23.45
C ASN A 18 -4.65 -2.67 -23.73
N LEU A 19 -4.14 -2.69 -24.97
CA LEU A 19 -3.06 -1.80 -25.40
C LEU A 19 -3.42 -0.31 -25.26
N HIS A 20 -4.67 0.08 -25.54
CA HIS A 20 -5.09 1.48 -25.48
C HIS A 20 -5.06 2.05 -24.06
N LEU A 21 -5.29 1.21 -23.04
CA LEU A 21 -5.12 1.63 -21.64
C LEU A 21 -3.67 2.02 -21.35
N MET A 22 -2.72 1.25 -21.89
CA MET A 22 -1.30 1.51 -21.72
C MET A 22 -0.84 2.80 -22.41
N GLU A 23 -1.44 3.13 -23.56
CA GLU A 23 -1.18 4.36 -24.33
C GLU A 23 -1.65 5.61 -23.58
N MET A 24 -2.77 5.51 -22.85
CA MET A 24 -3.32 6.62 -22.05
C MET A 24 -2.47 6.98 -20.82
N PHE A 25 -1.54 6.11 -20.39
CA PHE A 25 -0.75 6.38 -19.19
C PHE A 25 0.28 7.49 -19.42
N SER A 26 0.41 8.39 -18.45
CA SER A 26 1.51 9.36 -18.45
C SER A 26 2.85 8.67 -18.15
N LYS A 27 3.97 9.38 -18.35
CA LYS A 27 5.29 8.91 -17.92
C LYS A 27 5.31 8.55 -16.42
N THR A 28 4.58 9.30 -15.60
CA THR A 28 4.45 9.05 -14.16
C THR A 28 3.56 7.85 -13.88
N GLY A 29 2.43 7.71 -14.57
CA GLY A 29 1.53 6.55 -14.42
C GLY A 29 2.25 5.23 -14.70
N ARG A 30 3.09 5.18 -15.75
CA ARG A 30 3.92 4.01 -16.07
C ARG A 30 4.96 3.64 -15.02
N ARG A 31 5.23 4.53 -14.05
CA ARG A 31 6.17 4.29 -12.94
C ARG A 31 5.48 4.02 -11.61
N LEU A 32 4.16 4.18 -11.53
CA LEU A 32 3.41 3.88 -10.31
C LEU A 32 3.31 2.37 -10.12
N PHE A 33 3.43 1.95 -8.88
CA PHE A 33 3.23 0.58 -8.44
C PHE A 33 2.90 0.60 -6.95
N PHE A 34 2.29 -0.47 -6.47
CA PHE A 34 2.10 -0.69 -5.04
C PHE A 34 3.33 -1.41 -4.47
N PRO A 35 4.05 -0.83 -3.49
CA PRO A 35 5.25 -1.45 -2.96
C PRO A 35 4.91 -2.70 -2.14
N LYS A 36 5.63 -3.79 -2.39
CA LYS A 36 5.66 -4.97 -1.51
C LYS A 36 6.64 -4.70 -0.36
N GLY A 37 6.45 -5.31 0.81
CA GLY A 37 7.32 -5.12 1.99
C GLY A 37 6.52 -4.68 3.22
N ILE A 38 6.72 -3.45 3.69
CA ILE A 38 6.09 -2.94 4.93
C ILE A 38 4.57 -3.08 4.94
N LEU A 39 3.92 -2.93 3.77
CA LEU A 39 2.46 -3.05 3.64
C LEU A 39 2.01 -4.51 3.81
N THR A 40 2.78 -5.45 3.25
CA THR A 40 2.54 -6.89 3.42
C THR A 40 2.79 -7.30 4.86
N GLN A 41 3.88 -6.85 5.47
CA GLN A 41 4.20 -7.13 6.88
C GLN A 41 3.12 -6.58 7.82
N SER A 42 2.63 -5.37 7.55
CA SER A 42 1.54 -4.77 8.32
C SER A 42 0.24 -5.56 8.18
N ALA A 43 -0.08 -6.02 6.96
CA ALA A 43 -1.25 -6.87 6.71
C ALA A 43 -1.15 -8.22 7.42
N GLU A 44 0.02 -8.85 7.41
CA GLU A 44 0.27 -10.12 8.11
C GLU A 44 0.18 -9.97 9.63
N ALA A 45 0.75 -8.91 10.20
CA ALA A 45 0.65 -8.62 11.62
C ALA A 45 -0.80 -8.35 12.04
N ARG A 46 -1.60 -7.69 11.20
CA ARG A 46 -3.05 -7.54 11.42
C ARG A 46 -3.79 -8.87 11.37
N GLN A 47 -3.36 -9.84 10.58
CA GLN A 47 -4.01 -11.15 10.56
C GLN A 47 -3.60 -12.04 11.74
N LYS A 48 -2.32 -12.00 12.13
CA LYS A 48 -1.73 -12.98 13.06
C LYS A 48 -1.61 -12.46 14.50
N ALA A 49 -1.53 -11.14 14.69
CA ALA A 49 -1.15 -10.52 15.96
C ALA A 49 -2.06 -9.35 16.38
N TYR A 50 -3.18 -9.12 15.68
CA TYR A 50 -4.06 -7.97 15.93
C TYR A 50 -4.57 -7.92 17.37
N ASP A 51 -5.13 -9.01 17.89
CA ASP A 51 -5.69 -9.05 19.25
C ASP A 51 -4.64 -9.20 20.36
N LYS A 52 -3.34 -9.19 20.01
CA LYS A 52 -2.25 -9.44 20.97
C LYS A 52 -1.21 -8.32 20.95
N PHE A 53 -0.37 -8.26 19.91
CA PHE A 53 0.82 -7.41 19.87
C PHE A 53 1.17 -6.98 18.44
N ASN A 54 0.32 -6.19 17.79
CA ASN A 54 0.63 -5.65 16.46
C ASN A 54 1.53 -4.41 16.54
N ALA A 55 2.85 -4.61 16.53
CA ALA A 55 3.86 -3.55 16.53
C ALA A 55 4.23 -2.99 15.14
N THR A 56 3.41 -3.25 14.10
CA THR A 56 3.64 -2.71 12.74
C THR A 56 2.85 -1.43 12.47
N ILE A 57 1.91 -1.08 13.36
CA ILE A 57 1.04 0.09 13.25
C ILE A 57 1.85 1.35 13.59
N GLY A 58 2.00 2.25 12.62
CA GLY A 58 2.76 3.50 12.78
C GLY A 58 1.97 4.66 13.40
N ILE A 59 1.01 4.38 14.28
CA ILE A 59 0.19 5.38 14.99
C ILE A 59 0.06 5.00 16.48
N ALA A 60 -0.28 5.97 17.31
CA ALA A 60 -0.57 5.72 18.72
C ALA A 60 -1.94 5.03 18.88
N THR A 61 -1.99 3.94 19.65
CA THR A 61 -3.22 3.19 19.91
C THR A 61 -3.36 2.85 21.39
N GLU A 62 -4.61 2.86 21.88
CA GLU A 62 -5.02 2.42 23.21
C GLU A 62 -6.20 1.44 23.03
N ASP A 63 -6.18 0.29 23.70
CA ASP A 63 -7.18 -0.78 23.56
C ASP A 63 -7.51 -1.14 22.10
N LEU A 64 -6.48 -1.22 21.23
CA LEU A 64 -6.58 -1.48 19.79
C LEU A 64 -7.32 -0.39 18.97
N HIS A 65 -7.63 0.75 19.57
CA HIS A 65 -8.23 1.90 18.91
C HIS A 65 -7.21 3.02 18.75
N THR A 66 -7.38 3.84 17.71
CA THR A 66 -6.56 5.02 17.49
C THR A 66 -6.73 5.98 18.67
N MET A 67 -5.62 6.35 19.31
CA MET A 67 -5.65 7.39 20.33
C MET A 67 -6.04 8.72 19.71
N CYS A 68 -6.81 9.51 20.44
CA CYS A 68 -7.24 10.82 19.99
C CYS A 68 -7.24 11.82 21.13
N LEU A 69 -7.10 13.10 20.79
CA LEU A 69 -7.23 14.19 21.74
C LEU A 69 -8.72 14.53 21.90
N PRO A 70 -9.27 14.52 23.13
CA PRO A 70 -10.68 14.89 23.35
C PRO A 70 -11.04 16.29 22.86
N SER A 71 -10.06 17.20 22.77
CA SER A 71 -10.26 18.57 22.26
C SER A 71 -10.42 18.65 20.73
N VAL A 72 -10.11 17.58 20.00
CA VAL A 72 -10.17 17.52 18.52
C VAL A 72 -11.33 16.65 18.04
N MET A 73 -11.70 15.62 18.81
CA MET A 73 -12.82 14.73 18.50
C MET A 73 -14.08 15.22 19.22
N SER A 74 -14.97 15.88 18.47
CA SER A 74 -16.33 16.27 18.91
C SER A 74 -17.35 15.20 18.60
#